data_AF-H3GXK5-F1
#
_entry.id   AF-H3GXK5-F1
#
_cell.length_a   1.000
_cell.length_b   1.000
_cell.length_c   1.000
_cell.angle_alpha   90.00
_cell.angle_beta   90.00
_cell.angle_gamma   90.00
#
_symmetry.space_group_name_H-M   'P 1'
#
loop_
_entity.id
_entity.type
_entity.pdbx_description
1 polymer ?
#
loop_
_entity_poly.entity_id
_entity_poly.type
_entity_poly.pdbx_seq_one_letter_code
_entity_poly.pdbx_strand_id
1 'polypeptide(L)'
;MTNVLVLCATLASLLTLEWLPPASAIGPSRRDRGPLFTTSEVVRTLDLDSFDAMLNDTKTVWLVDFYSPWCPHCRQFGPQWEEVANVYAQVNTIQLGAVDCTRQNEVCDREGVHSYPGVKMYHVPREAQEAVTMPHAGHVYARHVAKWIEETLKENDMQSGVDIDKVYPARNNALREDLKKKEFKFGDPVEPTHDDRSVDIQIKRLKDAGTTALFTFEDGFFMGTTVLEGERYEAAVTWVQTLAAAFPMKENRGAFALLVDEMKQQERWNHAEWSELLKKWKAKANVYYGI
;
A
#
# COMPACT_ATOMS: atom_id res chain seq x y z
N MET A 1 54.65 -25.62 59.82
CA MET A 1 54.70 -26.12 58.43
C MET A 1 53.92 -25.16 57.56
N THR A 2 54.59 -24.69 56.53
CA THR A 2 54.26 -23.64 55.56
C THR A 2 53.19 -24.04 54.54
N ASN A 3 52.36 -23.07 54.13
CA ASN A 3 51.83 -22.78 52.77
C ASN A 3 50.68 -21.75 52.96
N VAL A 4 50.78 -20.44 52.69
CA VAL A 4 51.23 -19.64 51.53
C VAL A 4 50.28 -19.74 50.32
N LEU A 5 49.56 -18.61 50.09
CA LEU A 5 49.09 -18.02 48.80
C LEU A 5 47.94 -18.78 48.06
N VAL A 6 46.96 -18.18 47.37
CA VAL A 6 46.73 -16.86 46.75
C VAL A 6 45.20 -16.62 46.64
N LEU A 7 44.76 -15.36 46.64
CA LEU A 7 43.44 -14.93 46.14
C LEU A 7 43.17 -15.43 44.70
N CYS A 8 41.94 -15.86 44.41
CA CYS A 8 41.37 -15.63 43.09
C CYS A 8 39.83 -15.56 43.18
N ALA A 9 39.32 -14.34 43.21
CA ALA A 9 37.96 -14.05 42.81
C ALA A 9 37.82 -14.27 41.29
N THR A 10 36.58 -14.37 40.79
CA THR A 10 36.17 -14.54 39.38
C THR A 10 36.25 -16.03 38.94
N LEU A 11 35.24 -16.70 38.36
CA LEU A 11 34.02 -16.32 37.65
C LEU A 11 32.91 -17.34 37.98
N ALA A 12 31.76 -16.85 38.46
CA ALA A 12 30.49 -17.54 38.27
C ALA A 12 30.04 -17.23 36.83
N SER A 13 30.52 -18.00 35.87
CA SER A 13 30.09 -17.86 34.47
C SER A 13 28.69 -18.44 34.32
N LEU A 14 27.74 -17.55 34.14
CA LEU A 14 26.37 -17.81 33.73
C LEU A 14 26.35 -18.77 32.54
N LEU A 15 25.73 -19.94 32.72
CA LEU A 15 25.03 -20.62 31.64
C LEU A 15 23.53 -20.51 31.94
N THR A 16 23.04 -19.28 32.00
CA THR A 16 21.64 -19.05 31.66
C THR A 16 21.54 -19.37 30.18
N LEU A 17 20.88 -20.49 29.89
CA LEU A 17 20.30 -20.78 28.60
C LEU A 17 19.66 -19.48 28.11
N GLU A 18 20.30 -18.79 27.17
CA GLU A 18 19.71 -17.63 26.53
C GLU A 18 18.47 -18.16 25.83
N TRP A 19 17.32 -17.91 26.45
CA TRP A 19 16.04 -17.92 25.79
C TRP A 19 16.21 -17.09 24.52
N LEU A 20 16.23 -17.76 23.37
CA LEU A 20 15.91 -17.10 22.12
C LEU A 20 14.63 -16.31 22.39
N PRO A 21 14.61 -14.98 22.22
CA PRO A 21 13.37 -14.24 22.38
C PRO A 21 12.33 -14.92 21.48
N PRO A 22 11.09 -15.13 21.94
CA PRO A 22 10.04 -15.62 21.06
C PRO A 22 10.10 -14.72 19.83
N ALA A 23 10.39 -15.31 18.68
CA ALA A 23 10.54 -14.56 17.45
C ALA A 23 9.14 -14.08 17.05
N SER A 24 8.66 -13.04 17.72
CA SER A 24 7.39 -12.43 17.41
C SER A 24 7.50 -11.91 15.98
N ALA A 25 6.54 -12.35 15.17
CA ALA A 25 6.40 -11.95 13.76
C ALA A 25 5.85 -10.50 13.63
N ILE A 26 5.68 -9.83 14.76
CA ILE A 26 4.98 -8.56 14.92
C ILE A 26 6.03 -7.49 15.18
N GLY A 27 6.57 -6.92 14.11
CA GLY A 27 7.45 -5.75 14.17
C GLY A 27 6.83 -4.57 13.42
N PRO A 28 7.13 -3.31 13.77
CA PRO A 28 6.62 -2.16 13.05
C PRO A 28 7.14 -2.16 11.60
N SER A 29 6.22 -2.14 10.64
CA SER A 29 6.52 -2.04 9.21
C SER A 29 7.20 -0.69 8.91
N ARG A 30 8.52 -0.68 8.75
CA ARG A 30 9.25 0.47 8.20
C ARG A 30 9.44 0.29 6.69
N ARG A 31 8.38 0.58 5.91
CA ARG A 31 8.48 0.72 4.44
C ARG A 31 7.88 2.01 3.90
N ASP A 32 7.33 2.89 4.74
CA ASP A 32 6.94 4.23 4.30
C ASP A 32 8.21 5.08 4.11
N ARG A 33 8.48 5.53 2.88
CA ARG A 33 9.57 6.46 2.54
C ARG A 33 9.12 7.92 2.56
N GLY A 34 7.90 8.17 3.02
CA GLY A 34 7.24 9.46 2.95
C GLY A 34 6.44 9.66 1.66
N PRO A 35 5.71 10.78 1.55
CA PRO A 35 4.86 11.10 0.40
C PRO A 35 5.66 11.13 -0.91
N LEU A 36 5.01 10.82 -2.04
CA LEU A 36 5.71 10.71 -3.34
C LEU A 36 6.02 12.06 -3.98
N PHE A 37 5.24 13.11 -3.68
CA PHE A 37 5.27 14.40 -4.40
C PHE A 37 5.78 15.57 -3.54
N THR A 38 6.57 15.32 -2.49
CA THR A 38 7.01 16.38 -1.55
C THR A 38 7.86 17.47 -2.20
N THR A 39 8.50 17.19 -3.33
CA THR A 39 9.34 18.13 -4.08
C THR A 39 8.71 18.59 -5.38
N SER A 40 7.47 18.18 -5.65
CA SER A 40 6.79 18.53 -6.90
C SER A 40 6.27 19.96 -6.84
N GLU A 41 6.57 20.77 -7.86
CA GLU A 41 6.00 22.11 -7.99
C GLU A 41 4.68 22.11 -8.81
N VAL A 42 4.41 21.02 -9.52
CA VAL A 42 3.28 20.89 -10.46
C VAL A 42 2.19 19.95 -9.98
N VAL A 43 2.48 19.04 -9.05
CA VAL A 43 1.50 18.18 -8.39
C VAL A 43 1.20 18.72 -7.00
N ARG A 44 -0.06 19.10 -6.75
CA ARG A 44 -0.49 19.61 -5.45
C ARG A 44 -0.76 18.46 -4.48
N THR A 45 -0.06 18.42 -3.35
CA THR A 45 -0.43 17.49 -2.27
C THR A 45 -1.70 17.99 -1.61
N LEU A 46 -2.72 17.14 -1.54
CA LEU A 46 -4.02 17.45 -0.96
C LEU A 46 -4.20 16.72 0.37
N ASP A 47 -4.57 17.48 1.39
CA ASP A 47 -5.12 17.04 2.66
C ASP A 47 -6.65 17.24 2.69
N LEU A 48 -7.31 16.92 3.80
CA LEU A 48 -8.76 17.05 3.93
C LEU A 48 -9.27 18.46 3.58
N ASP A 49 -8.66 19.51 4.15
CA ASP A 49 -9.09 20.89 3.98
C ASP A 49 -8.88 21.37 2.53
N SER A 50 -7.72 21.10 1.95
CA SER A 50 -7.41 21.49 0.57
C SER A 50 -8.17 20.67 -0.47
N PHE A 51 -8.52 19.42 -0.16
CA PHE A 51 -9.41 18.61 -0.97
C PHE A 51 -10.84 19.15 -0.93
N ASP A 52 -11.36 19.53 0.24
CA ASP A 52 -12.69 20.15 0.35
C ASP A 52 -12.73 21.52 -0.33
N ALA A 53 -11.66 22.32 -0.24
CA ALA A 53 -11.54 23.57 -0.98
C ALA A 53 -11.55 23.34 -2.50
N MET A 54 -10.85 22.31 -2.97
CA MET A 54 -10.86 21.89 -4.37
C MET A 54 -12.27 21.50 -4.85
N LEU A 55 -13.02 20.74 -4.04
CA LEU A 55 -14.39 20.35 -4.38
C LEU A 55 -15.32 21.56 -4.51
N ASN A 56 -15.03 22.68 -3.84
CA ASN A 56 -15.81 23.91 -3.94
C ASN A 56 -15.40 24.81 -5.12
N ASP A 57 -14.25 24.56 -5.75
CA ASP A 57 -13.75 25.34 -6.90
C ASP A 57 -14.17 24.75 -8.25
N THR A 58 -15.42 25.00 -8.64
CA THR A 58 -15.99 24.51 -9.92
C THR A 58 -15.38 25.19 -11.17
N LYS A 59 -14.52 26.20 -10.98
CA LYS A 59 -13.84 26.90 -12.08
C LYS A 59 -12.61 26.14 -12.57
N THR A 60 -12.11 25.19 -11.80
CA THR A 60 -10.95 24.38 -12.17
C THR A 60 -11.35 22.91 -12.28
N VAL A 61 -10.94 22.27 -13.37
CA VAL A 61 -10.98 20.81 -13.48
C VAL A 61 -9.82 20.26 -12.67
N TRP A 62 -10.10 19.34 -11.78
CA TRP A 62 -9.09 18.71 -10.94
C TRP A 62 -8.93 17.25 -11.30
N LEU A 63 -7.68 16.80 -11.44
CA LEU A 63 -7.36 15.38 -11.47
C LEU A 63 -6.57 15.02 -10.24
N VAL A 64 -6.95 13.95 -9.57
CA VAL A 64 -6.35 13.56 -8.29
C VAL A 64 -5.88 12.12 -8.37
N ASP A 65 -4.59 11.90 -8.12
CA ASP A 65 -4.00 10.58 -7.88
C ASP A 65 -4.11 10.21 -6.39
N PHE A 66 -4.95 9.23 -6.10
CA PHE A 66 -5.05 8.60 -4.79
C PHE A 66 -4.04 7.46 -4.72
N TYR A 67 -3.04 7.61 -3.86
CA TYR A 67 -1.90 6.72 -3.83
C TYR A 67 -1.52 6.28 -2.42
N SER A 68 -0.62 5.31 -2.38
CA SER A 68 0.11 4.95 -1.16
C SER A 68 1.63 4.91 -1.44
N PRO A 69 2.48 5.51 -0.59
CA PRO A 69 3.92 5.65 -0.84
C PRO A 69 4.68 4.30 -0.85
N TRP A 70 4.14 3.29 -0.17
CA TRP A 70 4.73 1.95 -0.16
C TRP A 70 4.27 1.08 -1.35
N CYS A 71 3.22 1.49 -2.08
CA CYS A 71 2.72 0.75 -3.24
C CYS A 71 3.70 0.80 -4.42
N PRO A 72 4.20 -0.35 -4.93
CA PRO A 72 5.12 -0.39 -6.07
C PRO A 72 4.55 0.24 -7.35
N HIS A 73 3.26 0.02 -7.62
CA HIS A 73 2.58 0.59 -8.78
C HIS A 73 2.49 2.11 -8.69
N CYS A 74 2.18 2.66 -7.51
CA CYS A 74 2.17 4.11 -7.29
C CYS A 74 3.55 4.72 -7.48
N ARG A 75 4.60 4.10 -6.96
CA ARG A 75 5.98 4.58 -7.18
C ARG A 75 6.39 4.56 -8.64
N GLN A 76 5.92 3.58 -9.40
CA GLN A 76 6.15 3.53 -10.84
C GLN A 76 5.33 4.58 -11.59
N PHE A 77 4.10 4.86 -11.13
CA PHE A 77 3.19 5.81 -11.74
C PHE A 77 3.53 7.27 -11.41
N GLY A 78 4.08 7.57 -10.24
CA GLY A 78 4.39 8.94 -9.79
C GLY A 78 5.16 9.78 -10.82
N PRO A 79 6.26 9.30 -11.42
CA PRO A 79 6.95 10.04 -12.47
C PRO A 79 6.10 10.31 -13.72
N GLN A 80 5.18 9.39 -14.06
CA GLN A 80 4.23 9.59 -15.17
C GLN A 80 3.17 10.63 -14.80
N TRP A 81 2.72 10.64 -13.55
CA TRP A 81 1.78 11.64 -13.04
C TRP A 81 2.39 13.05 -13.06
N GLU A 82 3.65 13.21 -12.62
CA GLU A 82 4.35 14.50 -12.70
C GLU A 82 4.57 14.94 -14.15
N GLU A 83 4.86 14.01 -15.06
CA GLU A 83 5.00 14.32 -16.50
C GLU A 83 3.69 14.87 -17.07
N VAL A 84 2.55 14.26 -16.73
CA VAL A 84 1.22 14.79 -17.11
C VAL A 84 1.00 16.17 -16.47
N ALA A 85 1.32 16.33 -15.18
CA ALA A 85 1.15 17.61 -14.49
C ALA A 85 1.93 18.74 -15.16
N ASN A 86 3.15 18.45 -15.64
CA ASN A 86 3.94 19.40 -16.42
C ASN A 86 3.29 19.80 -17.75
N VAL A 87 2.66 18.86 -18.45
CA VAL A 87 1.95 19.14 -19.72
C VAL A 87 0.78 20.10 -19.48
N TYR A 88 0.03 19.90 -18.40
CA TYR A 88 -1.13 20.71 -18.07
C TYR A 88 -0.82 21.95 -17.23
N ALA A 89 0.43 22.16 -16.80
CA ALA A 89 0.83 23.29 -15.95
C ALA A 89 0.53 24.68 -16.57
N GLN A 90 0.47 24.77 -17.90
CA GLN A 90 0.15 26.02 -18.62
C GLN A 90 -1.36 26.17 -18.92
N VAL A 91 -2.16 25.15 -18.59
CA VAL A 91 -3.62 25.19 -18.79
C VAL A 91 -4.26 25.70 -17.50
N ASN A 92 -4.56 26.99 -17.45
CA ASN A 92 -5.09 27.67 -16.24
C ASN A 92 -6.37 27.07 -15.66
N THR A 93 -7.10 26.25 -16.43
CA THR A 93 -8.35 25.63 -16.02
C THR A 93 -8.20 24.19 -15.52
N ILE A 94 -6.99 23.62 -15.53
CA ILE A 94 -6.74 22.23 -15.13
C ILE A 94 -5.65 22.20 -14.06
N GLN A 95 -5.88 21.45 -13.00
CA GLN A 95 -4.90 21.23 -11.94
C GLN A 95 -4.78 19.75 -11.60
N LEU A 96 -3.55 19.33 -11.28
CA LEU A 96 -3.27 17.97 -10.84
C LEU A 96 -2.91 17.98 -9.35
N GLY A 97 -3.60 17.13 -8.61
CA GLY A 97 -3.39 16.88 -7.19
C GLY A 97 -3.02 15.42 -6.92
N ALA A 98 -2.61 15.16 -5.69
CA ALA A 98 -2.39 13.82 -5.19
C ALA A 98 -2.76 13.73 -3.70
N VAL A 99 -3.41 12.64 -3.33
CA VAL A 99 -3.82 12.34 -1.95
C VAL A 99 -3.08 11.09 -1.49
N ASP A 100 -2.34 11.21 -0.39
CA ASP A 100 -1.72 10.08 0.28
C ASP A 100 -2.73 9.39 1.20
N CYS A 101 -3.28 8.27 0.75
CA CYS A 101 -4.31 7.55 1.51
C CYS A 101 -3.80 6.89 2.79
N THR A 102 -2.48 6.84 3.01
CA THR A 102 -1.92 6.41 4.31
C THR A 102 -1.99 7.50 5.37
N ARG A 103 -2.22 8.76 4.96
CA ARG A 103 -2.32 9.94 5.83
C ARG A 103 -3.72 10.54 5.83
N GLN A 104 -4.39 10.47 4.68
CA GLN A 104 -5.71 11.06 4.43
C GLN A 104 -6.75 9.95 4.17
N ASN A 105 -6.80 8.96 5.06
CA ASN A 105 -7.69 7.80 4.92
C ASN A 105 -9.16 8.24 4.79
N GLU A 106 -9.60 9.24 5.56
CA GLU A 106 -10.96 9.79 5.50
C GLU A 106 -11.35 10.28 4.09
N VAL A 107 -10.43 10.98 3.41
CA VAL A 107 -10.66 11.45 2.04
C VAL A 107 -10.81 10.24 1.10
N CYS A 108 -9.92 9.26 1.21
CA CYS A 108 -9.92 8.11 0.32
C CYS A 108 -11.13 7.19 0.55
N ASP A 109 -11.60 7.05 1.79
CA ASP A 109 -12.81 6.32 2.14
C ASP A 109 -14.06 7.05 1.62
N ARG A 110 -14.15 8.37 1.81
CA ARG A 110 -15.25 9.20 1.27
C ARG A 110 -15.32 9.10 -0.25
N GLU A 111 -14.16 9.01 -0.90
CA GLU A 111 -14.03 8.84 -2.33
C GLU A 111 -14.12 7.38 -2.80
N GLY A 112 -14.35 6.39 -1.91
CA GLY A 112 -14.48 4.99 -2.31
C GLY A 112 -13.24 4.45 -3.04
N VAL A 113 -12.04 4.84 -2.62
CA VAL A 113 -10.78 4.42 -3.26
C VAL A 113 -10.41 3.02 -2.80
N HIS A 114 -10.62 2.02 -3.64
CA HIS A 114 -10.37 0.61 -3.32
C HIS A 114 -9.06 0.04 -3.89
N SER A 115 -8.26 0.84 -4.59
CA SER A 115 -7.03 0.39 -5.25
C SER A 115 -6.12 1.56 -5.57
N TYR A 116 -4.80 1.31 -5.60
CA TYR A 116 -3.81 2.32 -5.91
C TYR A 116 -2.92 1.96 -7.10
N PRO A 117 -2.49 2.94 -7.92
CA PRO A 117 -3.01 4.31 -7.95
C PRO A 117 -4.47 4.33 -8.40
N GLY A 118 -5.28 5.22 -7.83
CA GLY A 118 -6.65 5.49 -8.25
C GLY A 118 -6.74 6.92 -8.75
N VAL A 119 -7.08 7.15 -10.01
CA VAL A 119 -7.17 8.50 -10.57
C VAL A 119 -8.63 8.88 -10.76
N LYS A 120 -9.01 10.06 -10.27
CA LYS A 120 -10.34 10.65 -10.49
C LYS A 120 -10.24 12.06 -11.05
N MET A 121 -11.26 12.46 -11.80
CA MET A 121 -11.43 13.78 -12.38
C MET A 121 -12.71 14.44 -11.85
N TYR A 122 -12.60 15.67 -11.36
CA TYR A 122 -13.69 16.45 -10.75
C TYR A 122 -14.04 17.64 -11.65
N HIS A 123 -15.28 18.14 -11.50
CA HIS A 123 -15.78 19.30 -12.24
C HIS A 123 -15.83 19.11 -13.75
N VAL A 124 -16.17 17.88 -14.19
CA VAL A 124 -16.37 17.53 -15.61
C VAL A 124 -17.70 16.79 -15.78
N PRO A 125 -18.76 17.47 -16.29
CA PRO A 125 -18.84 18.92 -16.53
C PRO A 125 -18.76 19.72 -15.22
N ARG A 126 -18.56 21.04 -15.28
CA ARG A 126 -18.27 21.90 -14.10
C ARG A 126 -19.23 21.78 -12.92
N GLU A 127 -20.49 21.45 -13.20
CA GLU A 127 -21.55 21.33 -12.20
C GLU A 127 -21.72 19.90 -11.68
N ALA A 128 -20.90 18.96 -12.14
CA ALA A 128 -20.94 17.56 -11.72
C ALA A 128 -20.53 17.42 -10.25
N GLN A 129 -21.37 16.73 -9.49
CA GLN A 129 -21.08 16.39 -8.09
C GLN A 129 -20.24 15.12 -7.98
N GLU A 130 -20.38 14.21 -8.95
CA GLU A 130 -19.65 12.95 -8.98
C GLU A 130 -18.38 13.08 -9.83
N ALA A 131 -17.31 12.44 -9.37
CA ALA A 131 -16.05 12.40 -10.08
C ALA A 131 -16.03 11.30 -11.14
N VAL A 132 -15.41 11.58 -12.29
CA VAL A 132 -15.15 10.58 -13.32
C VAL A 132 -13.91 9.78 -12.92
N THR A 133 -14.05 8.46 -12.77
CA THR A 133 -12.94 7.58 -12.40
C THR A 133 -12.20 7.08 -13.63
N MET A 134 -10.87 7.16 -13.63
CA MET A 134 -10.06 6.61 -14.71
C MET A 134 -10.17 5.08 -14.71
N PRO A 135 -10.46 4.44 -15.85
CA PRO A 135 -10.51 2.99 -15.94
C PRO A 135 -9.17 2.34 -15.53
N HIS A 136 -9.24 1.25 -14.78
CA HIS A 136 -8.06 0.46 -14.45
C HIS A 136 -7.45 -0.17 -15.70
N ALA A 137 -6.21 0.18 -15.99
CA ALA A 137 -5.38 -0.47 -16.99
C ALA A 137 -4.07 -0.92 -16.35
N GLY A 138 -3.42 -1.95 -16.91
CA GLY A 138 -2.18 -2.50 -16.34
C GLY A 138 -1.05 -1.47 -16.23
N HIS A 139 -0.26 -1.30 -17.29
CA HIS A 139 0.77 -0.25 -17.30
C HIS A 139 0.19 1.07 -17.81
N VAL A 140 0.01 2.02 -16.91
CA VAL A 140 -0.41 3.39 -17.23
C VAL A 140 0.82 4.27 -17.42
N TYR A 141 0.96 4.85 -18.62
CA TYR A 141 2.00 5.83 -18.97
C TYR A 141 1.36 7.21 -19.13
N ALA A 142 2.18 8.27 -19.11
CA ALA A 142 1.73 9.65 -19.20
C ALA A 142 0.78 9.91 -20.40
N ARG A 143 1.11 9.35 -21.58
CA ARG A 143 0.24 9.43 -22.78
C ARG A 143 -1.15 8.83 -22.56
N HIS A 144 -1.26 7.72 -21.83
CA HIS A 144 -2.56 7.09 -21.57
C HIS A 144 -3.43 7.97 -20.68
N VAL A 145 -2.83 8.57 -19.65
CA VAL A 145 -3.52 9.53 -18.79
C VAL A 145 -3.95 10.73 -19.62
N ALA A 146 -3.03 11.41 -20.29
CA ALA A 146 -3.34 12.62 -21.07
C ALA A 146 -4.39 12.36 -22.17
N LYS A 147 -4.35 11.19 -22.82
CA LYS A 147 -5.40 10.77 -23.74
C LYS A 147 -6.77 10.67 -23.05
N TRP A 148 -6.83 9.99 -21.91
CA TRP A 148 -8.08 9.89 -21.12
C TRP A 148 -8.59 11.27 -20.68
N ILE A 149 -7.71 12.20 -20.33
CA ILE A 149 -8.07 13.59 -20.01
C ILE A 149 -8.81 14.24 -21.18
N GLU A 150 -8.20 14.24 -22.36
CA GLU A 150 -8.80 14.90 -23.53
C GLU A 150 -10.08 14.22 -24.01
N GLU A 151 -10.15 12.89 -23.96
CA GLU A 151 -11.38 12.15 -24.30
C GLU A 151 -12.52 12.49 -23.33
N THR A 152 -12.24 12.49 -22.02
CA THR A 152 -13.24 12.82 -20.98
C THR A 152 -13.72 14.27 -21.10
N LEU A 153 -12.80 15.22 -21.34
CA LEU A 153 -13.18 16.62 -21.54
C LEU A 153 -14.06 16.77 -22.78
N LYS A 154 -13.67 16.15 -23.89
CA LYS A 154 -14.42 16.23 -25.16
C LYS A 154 -15.82 15.64 -25.05
N GLU A 155 -15.99 14.52 -24.36
CA GLU A 155 -17.30 13.89 -24.11
C GLU A 155 -18.24 14.78 -23.30
N ASN A 156 -17.70 15.75 -22.56
CA ASN A 156 -18.45 16.69 -21.72
C ASN A 156 -18.42 18.13 -22.25
N ASP A 157 -18.20 18.30 -23.56
CA ASP A 157 -18.16 19.61 -24.25
C ASP A 157 -17.10 20.60 -23.71
N MET A 158 -16.00 20.06 -23.20
CA MET A 158 -14.84 20.81 -22.69
C MET A 158 -13.59 20.51 -23.51
N GLN A 159 -12.58 21.39 -23.44
CA GLN A 159 -11.28 21.17 -24.08
C GLN A 159 -10.17 21.87 -23.30
N SER A 160 -8.98 21.26 -23.25
CA SER A 160 -7.78 21.88 -22.69
C SER A 160 -6.97 22.66 -23.74
N GLY A 161 -7.12 22.30 -25.01
CA GLY A 161 -6.28 22.78 -26.11
C GLY A 161 -4.94 22.04 -26.25
N VAL A 162 -4.69 21.01 -25.45
CA VAL A 162 -3.49 20.17 -25.54
C VAL A 162 -3.62 19.19 -26.72
N ASP A 163 -2.64 19.24 -27.62
CA ASP A 163 -2.51 18.25 -28.71
C ASP A 163 -1.65 17.07 -28.23
N ILE A 164 -2.31 15.95 -27.92
CA ILE A 164 -1.67 14.74 -27.39
C ILE A 164 -0.64 14.15 -28.35
N ASP A 165 -0.87 14.20 -29.66
CA ASP A 165 0.06 13.63 -30.64
C ASP A 165 1.28 14.54 -30.86
N LYS A 166 1.15 15.84 -30.60
CA LYS A 166 2.28 16.76 -30.55
C LYS A 166 3.12 16.59 -29.28
N VAL A 167 2.47 16.44 -28.13
CA VAL A 167 3.16 16.28 -26.83
C VAL A 167 3.79 14.90 -26.71
N TYR A 168 3.06 13.86 -27.09
CA TYR A 168 3.48 12.47 -27.05
C TYR A 168 3.50 11.90 -28.47
N PRO A 169 4.48 12.29 -29.31
CA PRO A 169 4.57 11.80 -30.66
C PRO A 169 4.62 10.28 -30.67
N ALA A 170 3.91 9.67 -31.61
CA ALA A 170 3.97 8.24 -31.82
C ALA A 170 5.44 7.84 -31.96
N ARG A 171 5.96 7.07 -31.01
CA ARG A 171 7.28 6.46 -31.20
C ARG A 171 7.13 5.57 -32.42
N ASN A 172 7.88 5.86 -33.48
CA ASN A 172 8.15 4.85 -34.49
C ASN A 172 8.63 3.61 -33.72
N ASN A 173 8.07 2.44 -34.05
CA ASN A 173 8.41 1.14 -33.46
C ASN A 173 9.86 0.70 -33.78
N ALA A 174 10.82 1.62 -33.78
CA ALA A 174 12.18 1.30 -33.43
C ALA A 174 12.16 0.89 -31.95
N LEU A 175 11.88 -0.40 -31.71
CA LEU A 175 12.35 -1.07 -30.50
C LEU A 175 13.74 -0.50 -30.23
N ARG A 176 13.88 0.16 -29.07
CA ARG A 176 15.16 0.58 -28.53
C ARG A 176 16.14 -0.59 -28.72
N GLU A 177 17.04 -0.49 -29.70
CA GLU A 177 18.06 -1.51 -29.99
C GLU A 177 18.90 -1.77 -28.73
N ASP A 178 19.02 -0.76 -27.86
CA ASP A 178 19.64 -0.78 -26.53
C ASP A 178 18.84 -1.54 -25.46
N LEU A 179 17.55 -1.80 -25.69
CA LEU A 179 16.68 -2.64 -24.84
C LEU A 179 16.54 -4.08 -25.34
N LYS A 180 17.41 -4.53 -26.25
CA LYS A 180 17.75 -5.96 -26.37
C LYS A 180 18.43 -6.39 -25.05
N LYS A 181 17.64 -6.43 -23.97
CA LYS A 181 18.02 -7.02 -22.69
C LYS A 181 18.53 -8.42 -23.03
N LYS A 182 19.66 -8.81 -22.41
CA LYS A 182 20.08 -10.22 -22.35
C LYS A 182 18.82 -11.07 -22.19
N GLU A 183 18.52 -11.88 -23.20
CA GLU A 183 17.49 -12.89 -23.07
C GLU A 183 17.96 -13.83 -21.96
N PHE A 184 17.42 -13.66 -20.77
CA PHE A 184 17.56 -14.67 -19.73
C PHE A 184 16.73 -15.85 -20.18
N LYS A 185 17.39 -16.94 -20.54
CA LYS A 185 16.73 -18.18 -20.91
C LYS A 185 16.31 -18.86 -19.62
N PHE A 186 15.12 -19.44 -19.65
CA PHE A 186 14.67 -20.31 -18.56
C PHE A 186 15.69 -21.45 -18.39
N GLY A 187 16.32 -21.54 -17.21
CA GLY A 187 17.40 -22.50 -16.94
C GLY A 187 18.82 -21.94 -17.03
N ASP A 188 18.99 -20.64 -17.32
CA ASP A 188 20.28 -20.00 -17.10
C ASP A 188 20.70 -20.18 -15.62
N PRO A 189 21.96 -20.61 -15.34
CA PRO A 189 22.43 -20.74 -13.97
C PRO A 189 22.42 -19.36 -13.32
N VAL A 190 21.40 -19.10 -12.51
CA VAL A 190 21.45 -18.01 -11.54
C VAL A 190 22.25 -18.58 -10.37
N GLU A 191 23.49 -18.14 -10.21
CA GLU A 191 24.17 -18.38 -8.93
C GLU A 191 23.28 -17.81 -7.83
N PRO A 192 22.82 -18.64 -6.86
CA PRO A 192 22.07 -18.13 -5.74
C PRO A 192 22.98 -17.14 -5.02
N THR A 193 22.70 -15.85 -5.18
CA THR A 193 23.51 -14.82 -4.53
C THR A 193 23.46 -15.01 -3.01
N HIS A 194 22.38 -15.62 -2.48
CA HIS A 194 22.13 -15.88 -1.07
C HIS A 194 21.58 -17.31 -0.85
N ASP A 195 21.92 -17.94 0.29
CA ASP A 195 21.30 -19.20 0.73
C ASP A 195 19.87 -18.96 1.22
N ASP A 196 18.93 -19.10 0.29
CA ASP A 196 17.49 -18.94 0.50
C ASP A 196 16.86 -19.97 1.45
N ARG A 197 17.63 -20.96 1.93
CA ARG A 197 17.17 -21.99 2.87
C ARG A 197 17.71 -21.81 4.28
N SER A 198 18.62 -20.86 4.50
CA SER A 198 19.16 -20.56 5.82
C SER A 198 18.06 -20.27 6.84
N VAL A 199 18.28 -20.66 8.10
CA VAL A 199 17.35 -20.43 9.21
C VAL A 199 17.01 -18.94 9.35
N ASP A 200 18.00 -18.07 9.17
CA ASP A 200 17.82 -16.62 9.22
C ASP A 200 16.82 -16.11 8.17
N ILE A 201 16.89 -16.62 6.94
CA ILE A 201 15.94 -16.25 5.87
C ILE A 201 14.55 -16.80 6.18
N GLN A 202 14.45 -18.01 6.72
CA GLN A 202 13.16 -18.58 7.13
C GLN A 202 12.49 -17.74 8.22
N ILE A 203 13.25 -17.29 9.23
CA ILE A 203 12.74 -16.39 10.29
C ILE A 203 12.29 -15.06 9.70
N LYS A 204 13.06 -14.46 8.78
CA LYS A 204 12.67 -13.21 8.11
C LYS A 204 11.37 -13.37 7.33
N ARG A 205 11.21 -14.46 6.57
CA ARG A 205 9.96 -14.76 5.84
C ARG A 205 8.77 -14.93 6.77
N LEU A 206 8.96 -15.61 7.91
CA LEU A 206 7.90 -15.76 8.91
C LEU A 206 7.47 -14.40 9.49
N LYS A 207 8.43 -13.53 9.81
CA LYS A 207 8.16 -12.16 10.29
C LYS A 207 7.44 -11.33 9.24
N ASP A 208 7.89 -11.37 8.00
CA ASP A 208 7.24 -10.66 6.88
C ASP A 208 5.80 -11.16 6.67
N ALA A 209 5.58 -12.48 6.72
CA ALA A 209 4.24 -13.06 6.59
C ALA A 209 3.31 -12.62 7.73
N GLY A 210 3.79 -12.61 8.98
CA GLY A 210 2.99 -12.18 10.13
C GLY A 210 2.70 -10.68 10.10
N THR A 211 3.69 -9.87 9.74
CA THR A 211 3.52 -8.42 9.55
C THR A 211 2.50 -8.13 8.44
N THR A 212 2.54 -8.88 7.34
CA THR A 212 1.57 -8.75 6.24
C THR A 212 0.15 -9.13 6.70
N ALA A 213 0.00 -10.18 7.51
CA ALA A 213 -1.29 -10.57 8.07
C ALA A 213 -1.88 -9.46 8.94
N LEU A 214 -1.07 -8.89 9.84
CA LEU A 214 -1.50 -7.77 10.69
C LEU A 214 -1.86 -6.53 9.90
N PHE A 215 -1.04 -6.13 8.94
CA PHE A 215 -1.35 -5.00 8.06
C PHE A 215 -2.69 -5.21 7.33
N THR A 216 -2.96 -6.45 6.90
CA THR A 216 -4.23 -6.78 6.26
C THR A 216 -5.40 -6.63 7.23
N PHE A 217 -5.23 -7.05 8.48
CA PHE A 217 -6.27 -6.91 9.50
C PHE A 217 -6.49 -5.45 9.90
N GLU A 218 -5.42 -4.68 10.08
CA GLU A 218 -5.48 -3.30 10.59
C GLU A 218 -5.98 -2.34 9.53
N ASP A 219 -5.49 -2.46 8.29
CA ASP A 219 -5.76 -1.50 7.21
C ASP A 219 -6.47 -2.17 6.01
N GLY A 220 -6.00 -3.36 5.61
CA GLY A 220 -6.38 -3.97 4.33
C GLY A 220 -7.87 -4.28 4.17
N PHE A 221 -8.54 -4.79 5.22
CA PHE A 221 -9.96 -5.11 5.16
C PHE A 221 -10.89 -3.90 5.04
N PHE A 222 -10.42 -2.72 5.42
CA PHE A 222 -11.18 -1.47 5.39
C PHE A 222 -10.79 -0.57 4.22
N MET A 223 -9.95 -1.03 3.29
CA MET A 223 -9.50 -0.18 2.18
C MET A 223 -10.67 0.34 1.31
N GLY A 224 -10.90 1.66 1.39
CA GLY A 224 -11.98 2.36 0.70
C GLY A 224 -13.36 2.12 1.32
N THR A 225 -13.45 1.66 2.56
CA THR A 225 -14.73 1.47 3.26
C THR A 225 -14.59 1.70 4.76
N THR A 226 -15.59 2.34 5.35
CA THR A 226 -15.64 2.52 6.80
C THR A 226 -16.28 1.33 7.53
N VAL A 227 -16.86 0.39 6.78
CA VAL A 227 -17.59 -0.76 7.28
C VAL A 227 -17.16 -2.03 6.55
N LEU A 228 -16.88 -3.08 7.31
CA LEU A 228 -16.64 -4.44 6.83
C LEU A 228 -17.92 -5.26 6.99
N GLU A 229 -18.60 -5.55 5.87
CA GLU A 229 -19.86 -6.31 5.83
C GLU A 229 -20.04 -7.02 4.47
N GLY A 230 -21.06 -7.88 4.35
CA GLY A 230 -21.42 -8.57 3.11
C GLY A 230 -20.29 -9.43 2.53
N GLU A 231 -20.15 -9.45 1.20
CA GLU A 231 -19.14 -10.28 0.51
C GLU A 231 -17.70 -10.00 0.98
N ARG A 232 -17.40 -8.74 1.34
CA ARG A 232 -16.07 -8.37 1.83
C ARG A 232 -15.80 -8.97 3.21
N TYR A 233 -16.79 -8.97 4.11
CA TYR A 233 -16.69 -9.65 5.40
C TYR A 233 -16.50 -11.16 5.21
N GLU A 234 -17.29 -11.80 4.35
CA GLU A 234 -17.18 -13.24 4.07
C GLU A 234 -15.79 -13.61 3.52
N ALA A 235 -15.26 -12.79 2.61
CA ALA A 235 -13.91 -12.95 2.09
C ALA A 235 -12.84 -12.78 3.19
N ALA A 236 -13.01 -11.78 4.07
CA ALA A 236 -12.10 -11.56 5.21
C ALA A 236 -12.09 -12.77 6.15
N VAL A 237 -13.26 -13.26 6.58
CA VAL A 237 -13.40 -14.46 7.43
C VAL A 237 -12.73 -15.67 6.77
N THR A 238 -13.04 -15.92 5.50
CA THR A 238 -12.47 -17.04 4.73
C THR A 238 -10.95 -16.94 4.65
N TRP A 239 -10.42 -15.74 4.48
CA TRP A 239 -8.99 -15.50 4.43
C TRP A 239 -8.31 -15.79 5.77
N VAL A 240 -8.85 -15.27 6.89
CA VAL A 240 -8.31 -15.55 8.23
C VAL A 240 -8.42 -17.04 8.58
N GLN A 241 -9.51 -17.70 8.19
CA GLN A 241 -9.66 -19.15 8.32
C GLN A 241 -8.58 -19.93 7.56
N THR A 242 -8.22 -19.46 6.37
CA THR A 242 -7.15 -20.07 5.58
C THR A 242 -5.79 -19.91 6.28
N LEU A 243 -5.53 -18.75 6.89
CA LEU A 243 -4.35 -18.56 7.73
C LEU A 243 -4.38 -19.50 8.95
N ALA A 244 -5.51 -19.64 9.63
CA ALA A 244 -5.68 -20.57 10.74
C ALA A 244 -5.42 -22.04 10.35
N ALA A 245 -5.71 -22.42 9.09
CA ALA A 245 -5.44 -23.78 8.62
C ALA A 245 -3.97 -24.00 8.23
N ALA A 246 -3.36 -23.04 7.53
CA ALA A 246 -2.13 -23.27 6.76
C ALA A 246 -0.91 -22.43 7.18
N PHE A 247 -1.09 -21.39 8.02
CA PHE A 247 0.03 -20.52 8.38
C PHE A 247 1.12 -21.29 9.15
N PRO A 248 2.42 -20.96 8.96
CA PRO A 248 3.49 -21.65 9.69
C PRO A 248 3.37 -21.50 11.22
N MET A 249 3.75 -22.58 11.92
CA MET A 249 3.66 -22.75 13.38
C MET A 249 2.22 -22.99 13.89
N LYS A 250 2.09 -23.86 14.90
CA LYS A 250 0.77 -24.26 15.44
C LYS A 250 0.16 -23.12 16.27
N GLU A 251 1.01 -22.36 16.94
CA GLU A 251 0.72 -21.23 17.81
C GLU A 251 0.06 -20.10 17.01
N ASN A 252 0.65 -19.72 15.87
CA ASN A 252 0.10 -18.72 14.96
C ASN A 252 -1.28 -19.16 14.43
N ARG A 253 -1.40 -20.42 14.02
CA ARG A 253 -2.68 -21.00 13.57
C ARG A 253 -3.76 -20.94 14.64
N GLY A 254 -3.39 -21.24 15.89
CA GLY A 254 -4.27 -21.10 17.05
C GLY A 254 -4.72 -19.66 17.27
N ALA A 255 -3.79 -18.69 17.16
CA ALA A 255 -4.16 -17.27 17.27
C ALA A 255 -5.11 -16.82 16.16
N PHE A 256 -4.89 -17.22 14.91
CA PHE A 256 -5.83 -16.90 13.83
C PHE A 256 -7.19 -17.59 14.01
N ALA A 257 -7.23 -18.82 14.53
CA ALA A 257 -8.49 -19.48 14.87
C ALA A 257 -9.29 -18.70 15.93
N LEU A 258 -8.62 -18.19 16.97
CA LEU A 258 -9.26 -17.28 17.93
C LEU A 258 -9.82 -16.04 17.25
N LEU A 259 -9.09 -15.44 16.29
CA LEU A 259 -9.59 -14.28 15.56
C LEU A 259 -10.86 -14.61 14.78
N VAL A 260 -10.88 -15.75 14.07
CA VAL A 260 -12.06 -16.22 13.33
C VAL A 260 -13.28 -16.35 14.24
N ASP A 261 -13.12 -16.92 15.43
CA ASP A 261 -14.22 -17.12 16.38
C ASP A 261 -14.80 -15.78 16.88
N GLU A 262 -13.94 -14.78 17.08
CA GLU A 262 -14.36 -13.42 17.48
C GLU A 262 -14.99 -12.66 16.30
N MET A 263 -14.43 -12.80 15.07
CA MET A 263 -14.98 -12.18 13.85
C MET A 263 -16.42 -12.63 13.58
N LYS A 264 -16.73 -13.91 13.83
CA LYS A 264 -18.05 -14.51 13.59
C LYS A 264 -19.14 -14.11 14.58
N GLN A 265 -18.83 -13.32 15.60
CA GLN A 265 -19.84 -12.83 16.56
C GLN A 265 -20.82 -11.83 15.93
N GLN A 266 -20.41 -11.15 14.85
CA GLN A 266 -21.27 -10.26 14.06
C GLN A 266 -20.76 -10.20 12.61
N GLU A 267 -21.67 -10.01 11.66
CA GLU A 267 -21.35 -10.00 10.22
C GLU A 267 -21.04 -8.60 9.67
N ARG A 268 -21.05 -7.61 10.56
CA ARG A 268 -20.86 -6.19 10.24
C ARG A 268 -19.95 -5.55 11.28
N TRP A 269 -18.88 -4.90 10.85
CA TRP A 269 -17.92 -4.24 11.73
C TRP A 269 -17.63 -2.84 11.24
N ASN A 270 -17.81 -1.83 12.08
CA ASN A 270 -17.20 -0.53 11.81
C ASN A 270 -15.73 -0.53 12.26
N HIS A 271 -14.95 0.45 11.78
CA HIS A 271 -13.52 0.52 12.07
C HIS A 271 -13.19 0.56 13.58
N ALA A 272 -14.00 1.24 14.40
CA ALA A 272 -13.76 1.35 15.85
C ALA A 272 -14.01 0.02 16.58
N GLU A 273 -15.11 -0.66 16.25
CA GLU A 273 -15.43 -2.00 16.78
C GLU A 273 -14.34 -3.01 16.40
N TRP A 274 -13.92 -2.97 15.13
CA TRP A 274 -12.87 -3.84 14.60
C TRP A 274 -11.52 -3.61 15.28
N SER A 275 -11.13 -2.34 15.47
CA SER A 275 -9.90 -1.97 16.18
C SER A 275 -9.89 -2.51 17.62
N GLU A 276 -11.01 -2.40 18.32
CA GLU A 276 -11.14 -2.96 19.68
C GLU A 276 -11.16 -4.49 19.69
N LEU A 277 -11.76 -5.15 18.68
CA LEU A 277 -11.65 -6.59 18.49
C LEU A 277 -10.19 -7.01 18.31
N LEU A 278 -9.42 -6.36 17.44
CA LEU A 278 -8.01 -6.69 17.20
C LEU A 278 -7.16 -6.51 18.46
N LYS A 279 -7.42 -5.45 19.24
CA LYS A 279 -6.74 -5.22 20.52
C LYS A 279 -7.01 -6.33 21.54
N LYS A 280 -8.27 -6.74 21.70
CA LYS A 280 -8.64 -7.87 22.58
C LYS A 280 -8.05 -9.19 22.09
N TRP A 281 -8.14 -9.44 20.79
CA TRP A 281 -7.57 -10.62 20.15
C TRP A 281 -6.06 -10.72 20.37
N LYS A 282 -5.29 -9.65 20.13
CA LYS A 282 -3.83 -9.62 20.36
C LYS A 282 -3.49 -9.95 21.81
N ALA A 283 -4.20 -9.36 22.77
CA ALA A 283 -4.00 -9.67 24.19
C ALA A 283 -4.26 -11.16 24.50
N LYS A 284 -5.35 -11.71 23.97
CA LYS A 284 -5.73 -13.12 24.13
C LYS A 284 -4.69 -14.05 23.48
N ALA A 285 -4.29 -13.77 22.24
CA ALA A 285 -3.30 -14.54 21.49
C ALA A 285 -1.96 -14.59 22.22
N ASN A 286 -1.48 -13.46 22.76
CA ASN A 286 -0.25 -13.43 23.54
C ASN A 286 -0.34 -14.30 24.81
N VAL A 287 -1.48 -14.31 25.51
CA VAL A 287 -1.68 -15.15 26.71
C VAL A 287 -1.65 -16.65 26.38
N TYR A 288 -2.32 -17.07 25.31
CA TYR A 288 -2.44 -18.50 24.97
C TYR A 288 -1.25 -19.05 24.20
N TYR A 289 -0.56 -18.21 23.43
CA TYR A 289 0.42 -18.65 22.43
C TYR A 289 1.78 -17.92 22.50
N GLY A 290 1.92 -16.89 23.36
CA GLY A 290 3.20 -16.20 23.58
C GLY A 290 3.72 -15.42 22.39
N ILE A 291 2.81 -14.88 21.56
CA ILE A 291 3.09 -14.13 20.32
C ILE A 291 2.91 -12.63 20.46
#